data_AF-A0A1J3HPV1-F1
#
_entry.id   AF-A0A1J3HPV1-F1
#
_cell.length_a   1.000
_cell.length_b   1.000
_cell.length_c   1.000
_cell.angle_alpha   90.00
_cell.angle_beta   90.00
_cell.angle_gamma   90.00
#
_symmetry.space_group_name_H-M   'P 1'
#
loop_
_entity.id
_entity.type
_entity.pdbx_description
1 polymer ?
#
loop_
_entity_poly.entity_id
_entity_poly.type
_entity_poly.pdbx_seq_one_letter_code
_entity_poly.pdbx_strand_id
1 'polypeptide(L)' 'EGHPEERKMKLSYFNWWSFGLCAGVLLSVTVIVYIEDHIGWGVAGAILTVVMATSLLIFLIGKPFYRYIKPSGSPLTPI' A
#
# COMPACT_ATOMS: atom_id res chain seq x y z
N GLU A 1 5.22 -4.99 -29.53
CA GLU A 1 5.79 -6.15 -28.82
C GLU A 1 5.29 -6.26 -27.38
N GLY A 2 4.93 -7.45 -26.92
CA GLY A 2 4.67 -7.70 -25.49
C GLY A 2 5.98 -8.05 -24.79
N HIS A 3 6.59 -7.11 -24.06
CA HIS A 3 7.80 -7.36 -23.28
C HIS A 3 7.53 -8.37 -22.14
N PRO A 4 7.98 -9.63 -22.24
CA PRO A 4 7.64 -10.68 -21.26
C PRO A 4 8.28 -10.42 -19.89
N GLU A 5 9.43 -9.72 -19.86
CA GLU A 5 10.14 -9.34 -18.64
C GLU A 5 9.37 -8.32 -17.80
N GLU A 6 8.77 -7.30 -18.43
CA GLU A 6 7.90 -6.35 -17.72
C GLU A 6 6.68 -7.06 -17.10
N ARG A 7 6.14 -8.07 -17.78
CA ARG A 7 5.01 -8.85 -17.28
C ARG A 7 5.39 -9.64 -16.03
N LYS A 8 6.57 -10.29 -16.02
CA LYS A 8 7.07 -11.01 -14.83
C LYS A 8 7.30 -10.07 -13.65
N MET A 9 7.90 -8.90 -13.88
CA MET A 9 8.12 -7.90 -12.83
C MET A 9 6.80 -7.40 -12.22
N LYS A 10 5.78 -7.16 -13.06
CA LYS A 10 4.43 -6.80 -12.59
C LYS A 10 3.80 -7.91 -11.74
N LEU A 11 3.90 -9.16 -12.15
CA LEU A 11 3.39 -10.30 -11.36
C LEU A 11 4.12 -10.42 -10.00
N SER A 12 5.45 -10.28 -10.00
CA SER A 12 6.24 -10.32 -8.75
C SER A 12 5.87 -9.18 -7.80
N TYR A 13 5.63 -7.97 -8.34
CA TYR A 13 5.11 -6.84 -7.58
C TYR A 13 3.78 -7.18 -6.90
N PHE A 14 2.81 -7.74 -7.65
CA PHE A 14 1.52 -8.14 -7.08
C PHE A 14 1.66 -9.23 -6.03
N ASN A 15 2.56 -10.19 -6.21
CA ASN A 15 2.81 -11.22 -5.21
C ASN A 15 3.33 -10.62 -3.89
N TRP A 16 4.30 -9.71 -3.98
CA TRP A 16 4.85 -9.03 -2.80
C TRP A 16 3.83 -8.13 -2.11
N TRP A 17 3.02 -7.42 -2.89
CA TRP A 17 1.92 -6.61 -2.39
C TRP A 17 0.87 -7.46 -1.64
N SER A 18 0.46 -8.59 -2.21
CA SER A 18 -0.46 -9.53 -1.55
C SER A 18 0.12 -10.10 -0.26
N PHE A 19 1.39 -10.48 -0.26
CA PHE A 19 2.08 -10.94 0.96
C PHE A 19 2.09 -9.86 2.04
N GLY A 20 2.44 -8.62 1.67
CA GLY A 20 2.43 -7.48 2.58
C GLY A 20 1.04 -7.19 3.16
N LEU A 21 -0.01 -7.27 2.34
CA LEU A 21 -1.39 -7.13 2.81
C LEU A 21 -1.79 -8.23 3.80
N CYS A 22 -1.55 -9.49 3.46
CA CYS A 22 -1.86 -10.61 4.35
C CYS A 22 -1.11 -10.49 5.68
N ALA A 23 0.19 -10.19 5.65
CA ALA A 23 0.98 -9.96 6.85
C ALA A 23 0.46 -8.76 7.67
N GLY A 24 0.11 -7.65 7.00
CA GLY A 24 -0.46 -6.47 7.66
C GLY A 24 -1.78 -6.76 8.38
N VAL A 25 -2.68 -7.51 7.74
CA VAL A 25 -3.94 -7.95 8.37
C VAL A 25 -3.67 -8.85 9.57
N LEU A 26 -2.78 -9.84 9.42
CA LEU A 26 -2.40 -10.74 10.52
C LEU A 26 -1.82 -9.98 11.72
N LEU A 27 -0.93 -9.02 11.49
CA LEU A 27 -0.36 -8.18 12.54
C LEU A 27 -1.41 -7.26 13.16
N SER A 28 -2.35 -6.73 12.38
CA SER A 28 -3.44 -5.91 12.91
C SER A 28 -4.32 -6.70 13.88
N VAL A 29 -4.76 -7.90 13.50
CA VAL A 29 -5.67 -8.69 14.36
C VAL A 29 -4.97 -9.35 15.55
N THR A 30 -3.64 -9.41 15.57
CA THR A 30 -2.87 -9.99 16.68
C THR A 30 -2.21 -8.93 17.55
N VAL A 31 -1.33 -8.11 16.98
CA VAL A 31 -0.50 -7.14 17.71
C VAL A 31 -1.31 -5.92 18.11
N ILE A 32 -2.09 -5.33 17.19
CA ILE A 32 -2.85 -4.12 17.52
C ILE A 32 -3.94 -4.43 18.54
N VAL A 33 -4.68 -5.53 18.36
CA VAL A 33 -5.69 -5.97 19.33
C VAL A 33 -5.07 -6.25 20.70
N TYR A 34 -3.90 -6.90 20.75
CA TYR A 34 -3.17 -7.09 22.01
C TYR A 34 -2.83 -5.75 22.69
N ILE A 35 -2.41 -4.74 21.93
CA ILE A 35 -2.10 -3.41 22.47
C ILE A 35 -3.37 -2.70 22.96
N GLU A 36 -4.47 -2.82 22.22
CA GLU A 36 -5.78 -2.26 22.59
C GLU A 36 -6.24 -2.82 23.95
N ASP A 37 -6.12 -4.13 24.15
CA ASP A 37 -6.58 -4.83 25.36
C ASP A 37 -5.65 -4.65 26.56
N HIS A 38 -4.33 -4.62 26.36
CA HIS A 38 -3.36 -4.63 27.47
C HIS A 38 -2.78 -3.26 27.84
N ILE A 39 -2.63 -2.36 26.87
CA ILE A 39 -1.98 -1.04 27.07
C ILE A 39 -3.02 0.08 26.97
N GLY A 40 -4.01 -0.11 26.09
CA GLY A 40 -5.14 0.77 25.92
C GLY A 40 -5.23 1.40 24.54
N TRP A 41 -6.46 1.81 24.22
CA TRP A 41 -6.87 2.34 22.92
C TRP A 41 -6.07 3.57 22.44
N GLY A 42 -5.65 4.44 23.36
CA GLY A 42 -4.88 5.64 23.00
C GLY A 42 -3.52 5.31 22.37
N VAL A 43 -2.84 4.27 22.85
CA VAL A 43 -1.54 3.85 22.32
C VAL A 43 -1.69 3.17 20.96
N ALA A 44 -2.69 2.31 20.80
CA ALA A 44 -3.03 1.72 19.51
C ALA A 44 -3.36 2.78 18.45
N GLY A 45 -4.14 3.80 18.82
CA GLY A 45 -4.45 4.94 17.94
C GLY A 45 -3.22 5.77 17.56
N ALA A 46 -2.29 5.99 18.50
CA ALA A 46 -1.03 6.68 18.22
C ALA A 46 -0.15 5.90 17.23
N ILE A 47 -0.04 4.57 17.41
CA ILE A 47 0.68 3.68 16.49
C ILE A 47 0.08 3.75 15.09
N LEU A 48 -1.25 3.64 14.97
CA LEU A 48 -1.93 3.74 13.68
C LEU A 48 -1.65 5.07 12.98
N THR A 49 -1.66 6.17 13.75
CA THR A 49 -1.36 7.51 13.24
C THR A 49 0.07 7.59 12.70
N VAL A 50 1.06 7.04 13.42
CA VAL A 50 2.46 7.00 12.98
C VAL A 50 2.63 6.15 11.72
N VAL A 51 1.95 5.01 11.63
CA VAL A 51 1.98 4.14 10.44
C VAL A 51 1.40 4.88 9.22
N MET A 52 0.26 5.55 9.37
CA MET A 52 -0.35 6.35 8.30
C MET A 52 0.53 7.53 7.89
N ALA A 53 1.11 8.26 8.84
CA ALA A 53 2.04 9.35 8.55
C ALA A 53 3.28 8.86 7.79
N THR A 54 3.82 7.71 8.19
CA THR A 54 4.97 7.08 7.51
C THR A 54 4.61 6.67 6.08
N SER A 55 3.43 6.06 5.87
CA SER A 55 2.91 5.71 4.54
C SER A 55 2.79 6.95 3.64
N LEU A 56 2.25 8.05 4.18
CA LEU A 56 2.13 9.32 3.46
C LEU A 56 3.52 9.89 3.09
N LEU A 57 4.49 9.85 4.01
CA LEU A 57 5.84 10.32 3.72
C LEU A 57 6.49 9.50 2.60
N ILE A 58 6.36 8.17 2.64
CA ILE A 58 6.85 7.29 1.57
C ILE A 58 6.19 7.63 0.23
N PHE A 59 4.87 7.87 0.23
CA PHE A 59 4.13 8.28 -0.96
C PHE A 59 4.65 9.62 -1.54
N LEU A 60 4.88 10.61 -0.67
CA LEU A 60 5.38 11.92 -1.09
C LEU A 60 6.81 11.84 -1.64
N ILE A 61 7.69 11.05 -1.01
CA ILE A 61 9.05 10.77 -1.51
C ILE A 61 9.01 10.01 -2.83
N GLY A 62 8.02 9.14 -3.02
CA GLY A 62 7.78 8.39 -4.26
C GLY A 62 7.26 9.24 -5.42
N LYS A 63 6.70 10.43 -5.14
CA LYS A 63 6.13 11.35 -6.15
C LYS A 63 6.97 11.53 -7.43
N PRO A 64 8.29 11.83 -7.38
CA PRO A 64 9.11 11.98 -8.58
C PRO A 64 9.25 10.70 -9.42
N PHE A 65 9.03 9.52 -8.84
CA PHE A 65 9.10 8.23 -9.54
C PHE A 65 7.78 7.84 -10.22
N TYR A 66 6.69 8.59 -9.99
CA TYR A 66 5.41 8.29 -10.61
C TYR A 66 5.37 8.70 -12.08
N ARG A 67 5.02 7.74 -12.94
CA ARG A 67 4.75 8.00 -14.35
C ARG A 67 3.34 8.56 -14.51
N TYR A 68 3.22 9.86 -14.66
CA TYR A 68 1.95 10.51 -14.97
C TYR A 68 1.47 10.14 -16.38
N ILE A 69 0.36 9.42 -16.46
CA ILE A 69 -0.28 9.11 -17.73
C ILE A 69 -1.18 10.29 -18.07
N LYS A 70 -0.89 10.99 -19.18
CA LYS A 70 -1.79 12.03 -19.70
C LYS A 70 -3.13 11.37 -20.06
N PRO A 71 -4.28 11.92 -19.64
CA PRO A 71 -5.56 11.41 -20.10
C PRO A 71 -5.62 11.59 -21.63
N SER A 72 -5.58 10.48 -22.36
CA SER A 72 -5.66 10.46 -23.81
C SER A 72 -6.97 9.79 -24.19
N GLY A 73 -8.02 10.59 -24.39
CA GLY A 73 -9.38 10.15 -24.73
C GLY A 73 -10.46 10.80 -23.85
N SER A 74 -11.73 10.69 -24.27
CA SER A 74 -12.88 11.06 -23.44
C SER A 74 -13.04 10.03 -22.31
N PRO A 75 -13.26 10.45 -21.03
CA PRO A 75 -13.56 9.54 -19.92
C PRO A 75 -14.79 8.65 -20.13
N LEU A 76 -15.63 8.97 -21.14
CA LEU A 76 -16.90 8.32 -21.43
C LEU A 76 -16.87 7.41 -22.66
N THR A 77 -15.75 7.36 -23.40
CA THR A 77 -15.58 6.39 -24.49
C THR A 77 -14.45 5.43 -24.11
N PRO A 78 -14.78 4.29 -23.48
CA PRO A 78 -13.81 3.22 -23.37
C PRO A 78 -13.51 2.71 -24.77
N ILE A 79 -12.21 2.64 -25.10
CA ILE A 79 -11.71 1.86 -26.24
C ILE A 79 -11.78 0.37 -25.94
#